data_AF-A0A3B9KE72-F1
#
_entry.id   AF-A0A3B9KE72-F1
#
_cell.length_a   1.000
_cell.length_b   1.000
_cell.length_c   1.000
_cell.angle_alpha   90.00
_cell.angle_beta   90.00
_cell.angle_gamma   90.00
#
_symmetry.space_group_name_H-M   'P 1'
#
loop_
_entity.id
_entity.type
_entity.pdbx_description
1 polymer ?
#
loop_
_entity_poly.entity_id
_entity_poly.type
_entity_poly.pdbx_seq_one_letter_code
_entity_poly.pdbx_strand_id
1 'polypeptide(L)'
;QTLTRNKLAAAYQVSQLYQQGYQGEGMTIGVAEFGDTYNPQDLAAYATCAGIAAPNVQNIDVDGHLASGTGQGEATMDLELIAGLAPKAQILDYQTDGKSTSFAQSMVDVFNRVASDHKVQVLSVSYGTYESAFSSSEQAAVNKSLRTLAAEGISVFISSGDCGAFTQRLPHIAVVAFPASAVYSIAVGGTHLQVNDSNVRTSETVWGAGDDLPVCSNNWGSGGGVSENTDFKRPSWQTGTGTTTRYDGALSRVFIRPFDFAATVSAPNGLRQVPDVAAAAFPNIAIYYKGAWVAS
;
A
#
# COMPACT_ATOMS: atom_id res chain seq x y z
N GLN A 1 14.38 2.04 16.31
CA GLN A 1 13.79 3.24 16.94
C GLN A 1 12.31 3.30 16.59
N THR A 2 11.44 3.77 17.47
CA THR A 2 10.02 3.99 17.11
C THR A 2 9.84 5.29 16.32
N LEU A 3 9.10 5.23 15.21
CA LEU A 3 8.72 6.35 14.37
C LEU A 3 7.33 6.87 14.78
N THR A 4 7.29 8.08 15.33
CA THR A 4 6.03 8.76 15.64
C THR A 4 5.59 9.62 14.45
N ARG A 5 4.35 10.10 14.47
CA ARG A 5 3.82 11.11 13.53
C ARG A 5 4.82 12.24 13.25
N ASN A 6 5.38 12.85 14.30
CA ASN A 6 6.29 13.99 14.15
C ASN A 6 7.61 13.60 13.48
N LYS A 7 8.10 12.37 13.72
CA LYS A 7 9.28 11.83 13.03
C LYS A 7 9.02 11.61 11.55
N LEU A 8 7.88 11.01 11.20
CA LEU A 8 7.47 10.80 9.81
C LEU A 8 7.28 12.14 9.09
N ALA A 9 6.52 13.06 9.69
CA ALA A 9 6.24 14.37 9.09
C ALA A 9 7.53 15.19 8.87
N ALA A 10 8.49 15.15 9.79
CA ALA A 10 9.76 15.83 9.62
C ALA A 10 10.66 15.15 8.57
N ALA A 11 10.78 13.83 8.61
CA ALA A 11 11.63 13.06 7.70
C ALA A 11 11.21 13.20 6.23
N TYR A 12 9.90 13.24 5.98
CA TYR A 12 9.32 13.47 4.64
C TYR A 12 8.98 14.92 4.35
N GLN A 13 9.48 15.86 5.17
CA GLN A 13 9.31 17.31 4.98
C GLN A 13 7.85 17.81 4.98
N VAL A 14 6.89 16.98 5.38
CA VAL A 14 5.48 17.35 5.59
C VAL A 14 5.36 18.44 6.67
N SER A 15 6.26 18.47 7.65
CA SER A 15 6.30 19.54 8.66
C SER A 15 6.51 20.93 8.05
N GLN A 16 7.19 21.04 6.90
CA GLN A 16 7.34 22.30 6.18
C GLN A 16 6.03 22.74 5.53
N LEU A 17 5.19 21.80 5.09
CA LEU A 17 3.84 22.07 4.60
C LEU A 17 2.95 22.59 5.74
N TYR A 18 3.06 22.00 6.94
CA TYR A 18 2.33 22.49 8.12
C TYR A 18 2.69 23.93 8.48
N GLN A 19 3.98 24.29 8.39
CA GLN A 19 4.45 25.67 8.64
C GLN A 19 3.89 26.67 7.62
N GLN A 20 3.58 26.21 6.41
CA GLN A 20 2.91 26.99 5.37
C GLN A 20 1.37 26.98 5.51
N GLY A 21 0.83 26.30 6.52
CA GLY A 21 -0.60 26.19 6.75
C GLY A 21 -1.32 25.12 5.93
N TYR A 22 -0.59 24.19 5.31
CA TYR A 22 -1.16 23.07 4.56
C TYR A 22 -1.17 21.79 5.42
N GLN A 23 -2.36 21.33 5.80
CA GLN A 23 -2.59 20.14 6.62
C GLN A 23 -3.65 19.20 6.00
N GLY A 24 -3.97 19.40 4.72
CA GLY A 24 -4.98 18.62 3.99
C GLY A 24 -6.32 19.32 3.85
N GLU A 25 -6.42 20.62 4.15
CA GLU A 25 -7.65 21.39 3.98
C GLU A 25 -8.21 21.25 2.55
N GLY A 26 -9.50 20.94 2.45
CA GLY A 26 -10.19 20.79 1.16
C GLY A 26 -9.88 19.50 0.40
N MET A 27 -9.01 18.64 0.94
CA MET A 27 -8.73 17.32 0.39
C MET A 27 -9.65 16.28 1.01
N THR A 28 -10.12 15.35 0.18
CA THR A 28 -10.82 14.14 0.56
C THR A 28 -9.99 12.94 0.12
N ILE A 29 -9.58 12.15 1.11
CA ILE A 29 -8.78 10.93 0.93
C ILE A 29 -9.72 9.74 1.12
N GLY A 30 -9.79 8.89 0.11
CA GLY A 30 -10.46 7.59 0.20
C GLY A 30 -9.51 6.55 0.79
N VAL A 31 -10.05 5.66 1.61
CA VAL A 31 -9.39 4.43 2.07
C VAL A 31 -10.24 3.26 1.62
N ALA A 32 -9.63 2.18 1.14
CA ALA A 32 -10.34 0.99 0.69
C ALA A 32 -10.10 -0.19 1.64
N GLU A 33 -11.14 -0.57 2.37
CA GLU A 33 -11.10 -1.62 3.39
C GLU A 33 -11.92 -2.85 2.96
N PHE A 34 -11.32 -4.04 3.06
CA PHE A 34 -11.94 -5.28 2.55
C PHE A 34 -12.44 -6.20 3.67
N GLY A 35 -13.23 -5.63 4.58
CA GLY A 35 -13.84 -6.34 5.70
C GLY A 35 -13.10 -6.20 7.02
N ASP A 36 -12.09 -5.31 7.11
CA ASP A 36 -11.54 -4.90 8.40
C ASP A 36 -12.27 -3.65 8.92
N THR A 37 -12.54 -3.63 10.22
CA THR A 37 -13.21 -2.51 10.91
C THR A 37 -12.20 -1.82 11.81
N TYR A 38 -12.57 -0.71 12.45
CA TYR A 38 -11.71 -0.01 13.39
C TYR A 38 -12.51 0.46 14.60
N ASN A 39 -11.80 0.67 15.71
CA ASN A 39 -12.36 1.21 16.94
C ASN A 39 -12.25 2.74 16.95
N PRO A 40 -13.36 3.51 16.86
CA PRO A 40 -13.30 4.98 16.84
C PRO A 40 -12.66 5.58 18.09
N GLN A 41 -12.73 4.89 19.22
CA GLN A 41 -12.10 5.30 20.47
C GLN A 41 -10.57 5.23 20.41
N ASP A 42 -10.01 4.25 19.68
CA ASP A 42 -8.56 4.14 19.47
C ASP A 42 -8.08 5.29 18.57
N LEU A 43 -8.79 5.55 17.46
CA LEU A 43 -8.50 6.67 16.57
C LEU A 43 -8.57 8.04 17.28
N ALA A 44 -9.55 8.23 18.18
CA ALA A 44 -9.66 9.44 18.98
C ALA A 44 -8.54 9.58 20.03
N ALA A 45 -8.10 8.47 20.62
CA ALA A 45 -6.97 8.44 21.54
C ALA A 45 -5.65 8.74 20.81
N TYR A 46 -5.42 8.13 19.64
CA TYR A 46 -4.32 8.47 18.75
C TYR A 46 -4.28 9.97 18.47
N ALA A 47 -5.39 10.56 18.02
CA ALA A 47 -5.46 11.97 17.67
C ALA A 47 -5.12 12.88 18.86
N THR A 48 -5.67 12.57 20.03
CA THR A 48 -5.39 13.30 21.27
C THR A 48 -3.92 13.24 21.64
N CYS A 49 -3.32 12.05 21.63
CA CYS A 49 -1.91 11.86 21.99
C CYS A 49 -0.94 12.41 20.93
N ALA A 50 -1.33 12.38 19.65
CA ALA A 50 -0.57 12.94 18.54
C ALA A 50 -0.70 14.47 18.43
N GLY A 51 -1.60 15.08 19.21
CA GLY A 51 -1.81 16.53 19.24
C GLY A 51 -2.50 17.07 17.99
N ILE A 52 -3.40 16.29 17.39
CA ILE A 52 -4.21 16.68 16.22
C ILE A 52 -5.69 16.72 16.57
N ALA A 53 -6.49 17.36 15.72
CA ALA A 53 -7.94 17.34 15.85
C ALA A 53 -8.48 15.91 15.65
N ALA A 54 -9.67 15.64 16.20
CA ALA A 54 -10.37 14.39 15.93
C ALA A 54 -10.53 14.20 14.41
N PRO A 55 -10.09 13.06 13.85
CA PRO A 55 -10.14 12.84 12.41
C PRO A 55 -11.57 12.83 11.90
N ASN A 56 -11.81 13.45 10.75
CA ASN A 56 -13.11 13.43 10.11
C ASN A 56 -13.19 12.20 9.18
N VAL A 57 -13.65 11.08 9.74
CA VAL A 57 -13.83 9.82 9.03
C VAL A 57 -15.31 9.57 8.79
N GLN A 58 -15.68 9.22 7.55
CA GLN A 58 -17.00 8.75 7.19
C GLN A 58 -16.89 7.38 6.53
N ASN A 59 -17.57 6.38 7.10
CA ASN A 59 -17.64 5.04 6.51
C ASN A 59 -18.65 5.02 5.35
N ILE A 60 -18.24 4.42 4.25
CA ILE A 60 -19.02 4.23 3.04
C ILE A 60 -19.13 2.73 2.76
N ASP A 61 -20.33 2.21 2.97
CA ASP A 61 -20.63 0.81 2.72
C ASP A 61 -20.63 0.48 1.22
N VAL A 62 -19.91 -0.58 0.87
CA VAL A 62 -19.84 -1.20 -0.46
C VAL A 62 -20.13 -2.69 -0.30
N ASP A 63 -21.03 -3.24 -1.12
CA ASP A 63 -21.42 -4.67 -1.08
C ASP A 63 -21.91 -5.19 0.28
N GLY A 64 -22.57 -4.33 1.06
CA GLY A 64 -23.14 -4.67 2.36
C GLY A 64 -22.65 -3.73 3.45
N HIS A 65 -23.13 -3.97 4.67
CA HIS A 65 -22.75 -3.17 5.83
C HIS A 65 -21.74 -3.94 6.69
N LEU A 66 -20.61 -3.31 6.96
CA LEU A 66 -19.63 -3.82 7.91
C LEU A 66 -19.98 -3.34 9.31
N ALA A 67 -20.35 -4.28 10.18
CA ALA A 67 -20.67 -3.98 11.57
C ALA A 67 -19.44 -3.45 12.32
N SER A 68 -19.65 -2.48 13.20
CA SER A 68 -18.59 -1.90 14.02
C SER A 68 -17.90 -2.95 14.89
N GLY A 69 -16.59 -2.84 15.03
CA GLY A 69 -15.78 -3.70 15.88
C GLY A 69 -14.40 -3.11 16.12
N THR A 70 -13.45 -3.93 16.57
CA THR A 70 -12.07 -3.48 16.84
C THR A 70 -11.10 -3.76 15.70
N GLY A 71 -11.50 -4.58 14.73
CA GLY A 71 -10.69 -4.95 13.58
C GLY A 71 -9.47 -5.81 13.89
N GLN A 72 -8.72 -6.11 12.83
CA GLN A 72 -7.45 -6.82 12.84
C GLN A 72 -6.26 -5.85 12.87
N GLY A 73 -6.50 -4.57 12.57
CA GLY A 73 -5.55 -3.47 12.79
C GLY A 73 -5.22 -2.69 11.52
N GLU A 74 -5.55 -3.21 10.34
CA GLU A 74 -5.25 -2.58 9.04
C GLU A 74 -5.99 -1.25 8.92
N ALA A 75 -7.32 -1.27 9.06
CA ALA A 75 -8.14 -0.07 9.01
C ALA A 75 -7.75 0.96 10.08
N THR A 76 -7.32 0.51 11.26
CA THR A 76 -6.83 1.44 12.30
C THR A 76 -5.53 2.10 11.85
N MET A 77 -4.58 1.32 11.34
CA MET A 77 -3.28 1.82 10.87
C MET A 77 -3.45 2.80 9.71
N ASP A 78 -4.23 2.44 8.69
CA ASP A 78 -4.48 3.29 7.51
C ASP A 78 -5.08 4.64 7.91
N LEU A 79 -6.15 4.61 8.72
CA LEU A 79 -6.82 5.83 9.19
C LEU A 79 -5.92 6.69 10.08
N GLU A 80 -5.15 6.09 11.00
CA GLU A 80 -4.25 6.84 11.88
C GLU A 80 -3.09 7.49 11.13
N LEU A 81 -2.47 6.80 10.18
CA LEU A 81 -1.35 7.36 9.43
C LEU A 81 -1.80 8.50 8.50
N ILE A 82 -2.95 8.33 7.83
CA ILE A 82 -3.54 9.38 7.00
C ILE A 82 -3.96 10.57 7.86
N ALA A 83 -4.72 10.35 8.92
CA ALA A 83 -5.15 11.42 9.82
C ALA A 83 -3.96 12.11 10.51
N GLY A 84 -2.91 11.34 10.83
CA GLY A 84 -1.66 11.87 11.34
C GLY A 84 -1.03 12.87 10.37
N LEU A 85 -0.83 12.47 9.12
CA LEU A 85 -0.09 13.29 8.16
C LEU A 85 -0.94 14.39 7.49
N ALA A 86 -2.25 14.20 7.37
CA ALA A 86 -3.19 15.16 6.79
C ALA A 86 -4.39 15.42 7.73
N PRO A 87 -4.16 16.02 8.91
CA PRO A 87 -5.17 16.08 9.99
C PRO A 87 -6.40 16.94 9.69
N LYS A 88 -6.41 17.68 8.57
CA LYS A 88 -7.57 18.47 8.13
C LYS A 88 -8.21 17.96 6.83
N ALA A 89 -7.78 16.81 6.33
CA ALA A 89 -8.47 16.13 5.24
C ALA A 89 -9.77 15.48 5.73
N GLN A 90 -10.76 15.38 4.84
CA GLN A 90 -11.86 14.43 4.99
C GLN A 90 -11.31 13.04 4.65
N ILE A 91 -11.65 12.04 5.46
CA ILE A 91 -11.38 10.63 5.15
C ILE A 91 -12.72 9.95 4.84
N LEU A 92 -12.79 9.30 3.68
CA LEU A 92 -13.92 8.44 3.31
C LEU A 92 -13.43 6.99 3.31
N ASP A 93 -13.89 6.22 4.28
CA ASP A 93 -13.52 4.82 4.46
C ASP A 93 -14.48 3.92 3.68
N TYR A 94 -14.10 3.54 2.46
CA TYR A 94 -14.87 2.66 1.59
C TYR A 94 -14.66 1.21 2.00
N GLN A 95 -15.62 0.68 2.75
CA GLN A 95 -15.53 -0.61 3.40
C GLN A 95 -16.49 -1.63 2.76
N THR A 96 -15.99 -2.84 2.52
CA THR A 96 -16.82 -4.00 2.19
C THR A 96 -17.18 -4.82 3.43
N ASP A 97 -18.21 -5.67 3.33
CA ASP A 97 -18.63 -6.52 4.45
C ASP A 97 -17.73 -7.77 4.67
N GLY A 98 -16.71 -7.95 3.83
CA GLY A 98 -15.76 -9.06 3.89
C GLY A 98 -16.32 -10.42 3.47
N LYS A 99 -17.54 -10.50 2.92
CA LYS A 99 -18.20 -11.79 2.58
C LYS A 99 -18.10 -12.17 1.11
N SER A 100 -17.53 -11.32 0.26
CA SER A 100 -17.34 -11.62 -1.16
C SER A 100 -16.46 -12.86 -1.34
N THR A 101 -16.82 -13.71 -2.29
CA THR A 101 -16.00 -14.86 -2.70
C THR A 101 -14.96 -14.51 -3.76
N SER A 102 -15.01 -13.29 -4.34
CA SER A 102 -14.02 -12.78 -5.28
C SER A 102 -13.46 -11.46 -4.77
N PHE A 103 -12.19 -11.48 -4.38
CA PHE A 103 -11.48 -10.28 -3.96
C PHE A 103 -11.33 -9.26 -5.10
N ALA A 104 -11.17 -9.73 -6.34
CA ALA A 104 -11.15 -8.86 -7.52
C ALA A 104 -12.47 -8.12 -7.72
N GLN A 105 -13.59 -8.81 -7.54
CA GLN A 105 -14.91 -8.19 -7.65
C GLN A 105 -15.08 -7.08 -6.60
N SER A 106 -14.73 -7.34 -5.34
CA SER A 106 -14.77 -6.32 -4.28
C SER A 106 -13.90 -5.11 -4.60
N MET A 107 -12.69 -5.30 -5.16
CA MET A 107 -11.85 -4.18 -5.60
C MET A 107 -12.52 -3.38 -6.71
N VAL A 108 -13.11 -4.04 -7.71
CA VAL A 108 -13.84 -3.38 -8.80
C VAL A 108 -15.02 -2.57 -8.25
N ASP A 109 -15.78 -3.12 -7.32
CA ASP A 109 -16.97 -2.46 -6.75
C ASP A 109 -16.59 -1.25 -5.90
N VAL A 110 -15.55 -1.36 -5.07
CA VAL A 110 -15.00 -0.21 -4.34
C VAL A 110 -14.49 0.87 -5.30
N PHE A 111 -13.70 0.51 -6.32
CA PHE A 111 -13.15 1.47 -7.27
C PHE A 111 -14.25 2.16 -8.10
N ASN A 112 -15.27 1.40 -8.51
CA ASN A 112 -16.43 1.98 -9.20
C ASN A 112 -17.22 2.91 -8.28
N ARG A 113 -17.38 2.55 -6.99
CA ARG A 113 -18.06 3.39 -6.02
C ARG A 113 -17.31 4.70 -5.80
N VAL A 114 -15.99 4.64 -5.59
CA VAL A 114 -15.12 5.83 -5.47
C VAL A 114 -15.26 6.74 -6.70
N ALA A 115 -15.24 6.17 -7.91
CA ALA A 115 -15.43 6.93 -9.14
C ALA A 115 -16.81 7.61 -9.19
N SER A 116 -17.88 6.88 -8.88
CA SER A 116 -19.25 7.38 -8.95
C SER A 116 -19.59 8.46 -7.93
N ASP A 117 -18.91 8.44 -6.78
CA ASP A 117 -19.16 9.42 -5.72
C ASP A 117 -18.59 10.80 -6.08
N HIS A 118 -17.56 10.87 -6.94
CA HIS A 118 -16.85 12.09 -7.34
C HIS A 118 -16.39 12.97 -6.14
N LYS A 119 -16.01 12.33 -5.04
CA LYS A 119 -15.63 13.01 -3.78
C LYS A 119 -14.14 12.95 -3.47
N VAL A 120 -13.48 11.88 -3.90
CA VAL A 120 -12.09 11.55 -3.53
C VAL A 120 -11.11 12.14 -4.54
N GLN A 121 -9.95 12.62 -4.06
CA GLN A 121 -8.82 13.01 -4.92
C GLN A 121 -7.67 12.00 -4.85
N VAL A 122 -7.53 11.32 -3.72
CA VAL A 122 -6.48 10.32 -3.47
C VAL A 122 -7.11 9.10 -2.82
N LEU A 123 -6.87 7.91 -3.37
CA LEU A 123 -7.33 6.63 -2.80
C LEU A 123 -6.11 5.85 -2.29
N SER A 124 -6.15 5.45 -1.02
CA SER A 124 -5.18 4.53 -0.42
C SER A 124 -5.75 3.11 -0.39
N VAL A 125 -4.94 2.13 -0.78
CA VAL A 125 -5.31 0.71 -0.79
C VAL A 125 -4.16 -0.11 -0.21
N SER A 126 -4.31 -0.59 1.02
CA SER A 126 -3.28 -1.39 1.70
C SER A 126 -3.47 -2.91 1.52
N TYR A 127 -4.31 -3.31 0.56
CA TYR A 127 -4.60 -4.72 0.27
C TYR A 127 -4.03 -5.19 -1.06
N GLY A 128 -3.55 -6.43 -1.07
CA GLY A 128 -3.08 -7.12 -2.26
C GLY A 128 -2.66 -8.56 -1.97
N THR A 129 -2.47 -9.33 -3.04
CA THR A 129 -1.90 -10.67 -2.97
C THR A 129 -1.13 -10.96 -4.27
N TYR A 130 -0.56 -12.15 -4.41
CA TYR A 130 0.28 -12.51 -5.56
C TYR A 130 -0.52 -12.39 -6.87
N GLU A 131 0.08 -11.80 -7.91
CA GLU A 131 -0.60 -11.48 -9.18
C GLU A 131 -1.27 -12.70 -9.83
N SER A 132 -0.63 -13.86 -9.76
CA SER A 132 -1.16 -15.12 -10.30
C SER A 132 -2.32 -15.73 -9.49
N ALA A 133 -2.73 -15.12 -8.38
CA ALA A 133 -3.98 -15.46 -7.68
C ALA A 133 -5.23 -15.05 -8.48
N PHE A 134 -5.06 -14.13 -9.43
CA PHE A 134 -6.14 -13.55 -10.21
C PHE A 134 -6.14 -14.09 -11.63
N SER A 135 -7.32 -14.42 -12.16
CA SER A 135 -7.49 -14.73 -13.58
C SER A 135 -7.18 -13.50 -14.46
N SER A 136 -6.85 -13.73 -15.74
CA SER A 136 -6.61 -12.63 -16.68
C SER A 136 -7.81 -11.69 -16.81
N SER A 137 -9.04 -12.21 -16.71
CA SER A 137 -10.26 -11.39 -16.71
C SER A 137 -10.41 -10.53 -15.46
N GLU A 138 -10.07 -11.05 -14.28
CA GLU A 138 -10.09 -10.28 -13.03
C GLU A 138 -9.03 -9.18 -13.04
N GLN A 139 -7.81 -9.50 -13.47
CA GLN A 139 -6.74 -8.51 -13.61
C GLN A 139 -7.11 -7.41 -14.61
N ALA A 140 -7.73 -7.77 -15.73
CA ALA A 140 -8.21 -6.81 -16.72
C ALA A 140 -9.34 -5.93 -16.17
N ALA A 141 -10.27 -6.49 -15.40
CA ALA A 141 -11.38 -5.75 -14.78
C ALA A 141 -10.89 -4.73 -13.75
N VAL A 142 -10.01 -5.15 -12.84
CA VAL A 142 -9.41 -4.28 -11.81
C VAL A 142 -8.52 -3.20 -12.45
N ASN A 143 -7.69 -3.56 -13.44
CA ASN A 143 -6.88 -2.56 -14.16
C ASN A 143 -7.76 -1.56 -14.95
N LYS A 144 -8.92 -2.00 -15.45
CA LYS A 144 -9.89 -1.12 -16.11
C LYS A 144 -10.53 -0.13 -15.12
N SER A 145 -10.92 -0.56 -13.93
CA SER A 145 -11.47 0.36 -12.92
C SER A 145 -10.41 1.34 -12.40
N LEU A 146 -9.16 0.91 -12.20
CA LEU A 146 -8.04 1.82 -11.90
C LEU A 146 -7.80 2.83 -13.02
N ARG A 147 -7.91 2.41 -14.29
CA ARG A 147 -7.85 3.33 -15.43
C ARG A 147 -8.96 4.38 -15.39
N THR A 148 -10.18 3.99 -14.99
CA THR A 148 -11.29 4.93 -14.80
C THR A 148 -10.96 5.95 -13.72
N LEU A 149 -10.46 5.51 -12.54
CA LEU A 149 -10.06 6.41 -11.47
C LEU A 149 -8.96 7.40 -11.91
N ALA A 150 -7.96 6.92 -12.66
CA ALA A 150 -6.94 7.79 -13.22
C ALA A 150 -7.52 8.83 -14.21
N ALA A 151 -8.53 8.46 -14.99
CA ALA A 151 -9.22 9.37 -15.91
C ALA A 151 -10.09 10.42 -15.18
N GLU A 152 -10.61 10.09 -14.00
CA GLU A 152 -11.31 11.02 -13.09
C GLU A 152 -10.33 11.94 -12.33
N GLY A 153 -9.01 11.76 -12.51
CA GLY A 153 -7.99 12.54 -11.82
C GLY A 153 -7.70 12.06 -10.39
N ILE A 154 -8.14 10.85 -10.03
CA ILE A 154 -7.90 10.26 -8.70
C ILE A 154 -6.57 9.53 -8.71
N SER A 155 -5.67 9.90 -7.79
CA SER A 155 -4.41 9.18 -7.58
C SER A 155 -4.63 7.96 -6.69
N VAL A 156 -4.34 6.76 -7.17
CA VAL A 156 -4.51 5.52 -6.38
C VAL A 156 -3.16 4.98 -5.94
N PHE A 157 -2.90 5.00 -4.64
CA PHE A 157 -1.71 4.43 -4.01
C PHE A 157 -2.02 3.04 -3.47
N ILE A 158 -1.18 2.06 -3.83
CA ILE A 158 -1.39 0.66 -3.46
C ILE A 158 -0.12 0.08 -2.85
N SER A 159 -0.22 -0.56 -1.68
CA SER A 159 0.91 -1.22 -1.05
C SER A 159 1.50 -2.32 -1.95
N SER A 160 2.82 -2.35 -2.09
CA SER A 160 3.51 -3.34 -2.94
C SER A 160 3.61 -4.74 -2.29
N GLY A 161 3.25 -4.85 -1.02
CA GLY A 161 3.28 -6.07 -0.21
C GLY A 161 4.47 -6.17 0.74
N ASP A 162 4.39 -7.16 1.64
CA ASP A 162 5.26 -7.27 2.82
C ASP A 162 6.14 -8.54 2.83
N CYS A 163 6.17 -9.23 1.70
CA CYS A 163 6.84 -10.50 1.51
C CYS A 163 8.09 -10.42 0.62
N GLY A 164 8.68 -9.23 0.50
CA GLY A 164 9.80 -9.02 -0.42
C GLY A 164 9.39 -9.32 -1.86
N ALA A 165 10.28 -9.98 -2.60
CA ALA A 165 9.96 -10.47 -3.94
C ALA A 165 8.97 -11.66 -3.95
N PHE A 166 8.60 -12.22 -2.80
CA PHE A 166 7.94 -13.51 -2.68
C PHE A 166 6.49 -13.38 -2.18
N THR A 167 5.64 -12.59 -2.84
CA THR A 167 4.25 -12.33 -2.40
C THR A 167 3.42 -13.62 -2.21
N GLN A 168 3.72 -14.70 -2.93
CA GLN A 168 3.09 -16.01 -2.74
C GLN A 168 3.51 -16.71 -1.42
N ARG A 169 4.39 -16.09 -0.63
CA ARG A 169 4.96 -16.60 0.63
C ARG A 169 5.83 -17.84 0.48
N LEU A 170 6.15 -18.22 -0.76
CA LEU A 170 7.02 -19.34 -1.10
C LEU A 170 8.41 -18.80 -1.47
N PRO A 171 9.48 -19.23 -0.78
CA PRO A 171 10.82 -18.77 -1.09
C PRO A 171 11.20 -19.17 -2.52
N HIS A 172 12.01 -18.32 -3.16
CA HIS A 172 12.53 -18.49 -4.53
C HIS A 172 11.51 -18.42 -5.69
N ILE A 173 10.23 -18.21 -5.40
CA ILE A 173 9.22 -17.90 -6.43
C ILE A 173 8.95 -16.40 -6.38
N ALA A 174 9.67 -15.60 -7.18
CA ALA A 174 9.39 -14.17 -7.17
C ALA A 174 8.07 -13.89 -7.89
N VAL A 175 7.14 -13.22 -7.21
CA VAL A 175 5.86 -12.80 -7.76
C VAL A 175 5.51 -11.48 -7.10
N VAL A 176 5.11 -10.51 -7.90
CA VAL A 176 4.67 -9.19 -7.42
C VAL A 176 3.25 -9.22 -6.86
N ALA A 177 2.90 -8.24 -6.03
CA ALA A 177 1.53 -8.08 -5.57
C ALA A 177 0.65 -7.39 -6.62
N PHE A 178 -0.59 -7.86 -6.74
CA PHE A 178 -1.69 -7.22 -7.45
C PHE A 178 -2.74 -6.78 -6.39
N PRO A 179 -3.32 -5.57 -6.49
CA PRO A 179 -3.34 -4.65 -7.65
C PRO A 179 -2.15 -3.69 -7.79
N ALA A 180 -1.12 -3.76 -6.94
CA ALA A 180 0.04 -2.88 -7.07
C ALA A 180 0.75 -3.00 -8.42
N SER A 181 0.80 -4.19 -9.02
CA SER A 181 1.38 -4.41 -10.35
C SER A 181 0.52 -3.91 -11.53
N ALA A 182 -0.71 -3.44 -11.30
CA ALA A 182 -1.52 -2.80 -12.34
C ALA A 182 -0.82 -1.55 -12.91
N VAL A 183 -1.14 -1.18 -14.15
CA VAL A 183 -0.47 -0.08 -14.86
C VAL A 183 -0.94 1.29 -14.39
N TYR A 184 -2.18 1.39 -13.89
CA TYR A 184 -2.82 2.63 -13.47
C TYR A 184 -2.79 2.85 -11.95
N SER A 185 -2.00 2.07 -11.21
CA SER A 185 -1.75 2.27 -9.78
C SER A 185 -0.39 2.90 -9.54
N ILE A 186 -0.25 3.59 -8.41
CA ILE A 186 1.03 4.02 -7.86
C ILE A 186 1.41 3.00 -6.79
N ALA A 187 2.34 2.10 -7.11
CA ALA A 187 2.79 1.08 -6.19
C ALA A 187 3.75 1.68 -5.15
N VAL A 188 3.47 1.44 -3.86
CA VAL A 188 4.24 1.98 -2.74
C VAL A 188 5.04 0.87 -2.06
N GLY A 189 6.36 0.99 -2.14
CA GLY A 189 7.35 0.17 -1.47
C GLY A 189 7.59 0.57 -0.02
N GLY A 190 8.38 -0.27 0.65
CA GLY A 190 8.74 -0.12 2.04
C GLY A 190 10.23 0.12 2.28
N THR A 191 10.53 0.95 3.27
CA THR A 191 11.88 1.27 3.69
C THR A 191 12.03 1.17 5.20
N HIS A 192 13.27 0.97 5.65
CA HIS A 192 13.66 1.15 7.03
C HIS A 192 14.23 2.57 7.21
N LEU A 193 13.35 3.49 7.62
CA LEU A 193 13.69 4.88 7.90
C LEU A 193 14.32 5.03 9.29
N GLN A 194 15.43 5.78 9.34
CA GLN A 194 16.09 6.19 10.58
C GLN A 194 16.17 7.72 10.64
N VAL A 195 15.93 8.26 11.83
CA VAL A 195 16.01 9.69 12.13
C VAL A 195 16.80 9.92 13.43
N ASN A 196 17.47 11.06 13.55
CA ASN A 196 18.13 11.45 14.79
C ASN A 196 17.14 12.06 15.82
N ASP A 197 17.65 12.48 16.97
CA ASP A 197 16.85 13.10 18.05
C ASP A 197 16.20 14.44 17.65
N SER A 198 16.67 15.06 16.57
CA SER A 198 16.06 16.27 15.97
C SER A 198 15.03 15.94 14.88
N ASN A 199 14.60 14.67 14.78
CA ASN A 199 13.68 14.16 13.74
C ASN A 199 14.19 14.31 12.30
N VAL A 200 15.49 14.54 12.11
CA VAL A 200 16.10 14.64 10.77
C VAL A 200 16.44 13.24 10.28
N ARG A 201 16.02 12.91 9.05
CA ARG A 201 16.38 11.66 8.37
C ARG A 201 17.90 11.50 8.29
N THR A 202 18.40 10.41 8.85
CA THR A 202 19.83 10.05 8.83
C THR A 202 20.12 8.91 7.86
N SER A 203 19.18 8.00 7.67
CA SER A 203 19.28 6.88 6.74
C SER A 203 17.89 6.42 6.32
N GLU A 204 17.79 5.85 5.13
CA GLU A 204 16.60 5.12 4.69
C GLU A 204 17.09 4.03 3.73
N THR A 205 16.96 2.78 4.16
CA THR A 205 17.40 1.60 3.41
C THR A 205 16.19 0.76 3.01
N VAL A 206 16.40 -0.22 2.13
CA VAL A 206 15.36 -1.20 1.82
C VAL A 206 14.87 -1.86 3.12
N TRP A 207 13.55 -2.02 3.27
CA TRP A 207 12.99 -2.87 4.30
C TRP A 207 13.15 -4.34 3.89
N GLY A 208 13.90 -5.11 4.68
CA GLY A 208 14.10 -6.53 4.48
C GLY A 208 14.53 -7.24 5.76
N ALA A 209 14.00 -8.43 6.02
CA ALA A 209 14.31 -9.27 7.18
C ALA A 209 15.42 -10.30 6.91
N GLY A 210 15.99 -10.33 5.68
CA GLY A 210 17.05 -11.24 5.25
C GLY A 210 16.59 -12.29 4.23
N ASP A 211 17.53 -13.09 3.71
CA ASP A 211 17.35 -13.88 2.49
C ASP A 211 16.93 -15.36 2.70
N ASP A 212 16.78 -15.84 3.95
CA ASP A 212 16.60 -17.25 4.29
C ASP A 212 15.42 -17.54 5.24
N LEU A 213 14.27 -16.91 4.98
CA LEU A 213 13.06 -17.15 5.76
C LEU A 213 12.19 -18.26 5.11
N PRO A 214 11.61 -19.21 5.89
CA PRO A 214 10.98 -20.39 5.32
C PRO A 214 9.57 -20.12 4.75
N VAL A 215 8.78 -19.28 5.42
CA VAL A 215 7.42 -18.87 5.00
C VAL A 215 7.19 -17.41 5.40
N CYS A 216 6.61 -16.61 4.51
CA CYS A 216 6.32 -15.21 4.81
C CYS A 216 5.12 -15.02 5.72
N SER A 217 5.31 -14.18 6.75
CA SER A 217 4.28 -13.75 7.71
C SER A 217 4.12 -12.22 7.70
N ASN A 218 4.00 -11.63 6.50
CA ASN A 218 3.82 -10.18 6.26
C ASN A 218 4.87 -9.29 6.96
N ASN A 219 6.12 -9.75 7.05
CA ASN A 219 7.17 -9.02 7.75
C ASN A 219 8.55 -9.17 7.11
N TRP A 220 8.61 -9.70 5.89
CA TRP A 220 9.88 -10.02 5.23
C TRP A 220 10.52 -8.82 4.57
N GLY A 221 9.74 -7.85 4.10
CA GLY A 221 10.29 -6.69 3.41
C GLY A 221 9.40 -6.14 2.32
N SER A 222 9.88 -5.06 1.71
CA SER A 222 9.19 -4.37 0.63
C SER A 222 8.94 -5.29 -0.56
N GLY A 223 7.68 -5.33 -1.00
CA GLY A 223 7.30 -5.82 -2.30
C GLY A 223 8.06 -5.13 -3.42
N GLY A 224 8.39 -5.88 -4.46
CA GLY A 224 9.15 -5.36 -5.59
C GLY A 224 9.43 -6.42 -6.64
N GLY A 225 9.51 -6.01 -7.91
CA GLY A 225 9.75 -6.92 -9.02
C GLY A 225 9.13 -6.45 -10.33
N VAL A 226 8.86 -7.41 -11.21
CA VAL A 226 8.28 -7.20 -12.54
C VAL A 226 7.00 -8.02 -12.64
N SER A 227 5.94 -7.43 -13.18
CA SER A 227 4.69 -8.14 -13.48
C SER A 227 4.94 -9.34 -14.41
N GLU A 228 4.19 -10.41 -14.20
CA GLU A 228 4.15 -11.59 -15.07
C GLU A 228 3.05 -11.45 -16.14
N ASN A 229 2.08 -10.55 -15.93
CA ASN A 229 1.00 -10.30 -16.86
C ASN A 229 1.50 -9.56 -18.11
N THR A 230 1.40 -10.23 -19.26
CA THR A 230 1.83 -9.67 -20.54
C THR A 230 1.02 -8.46 -21.01
N ASP A 231 -0.18 -8.23 -20.47
CA ASP A 231 -0.99 -7.05 -20.77
C ASP A 231 -0.51 -5.82 -19.98
N PHE A 232 0.20 -6.01 -18.87
CA PHE A 232 0.81 -4.93 -18.10
C PHE A 232 2.19 -4.58 -18.66
N LYS A 233 2.20 -4.07 -19.89
CA LYS A 233 3.42 -3.58 -20.54
C LYS A 233 4.05 -2.45 -19.74
N ARG A 234 5.38 -2.37 -19.77
CA ARG A 234 6.15 -1.27 -19.18
C ARG A 234 5.64 0.05 -19.78
N PRO A 235 5.06 0.94 -18.97
CA PRO A 235 4.57 2.21 -19.47
C PRO A 235 5.72 3.08 -19.97
N SER A 236 5.46 3.97 -20.93
CA SER A 236 6.48 4.87 -21.48
C SER A 236 7.11 5.76 -20.41
N TRP A 237 6.33 6.16 -19.40
CA TRP A 237 6.81 6.95 -18.26
C TRP A 237 7.70 6.17 -17.28
N GLN A 238 7.71 4.82 -17.31
CA GLN A 238 8.69 4.00 -16.58
C GLN A 238 10.01 3.86 -17.35
N THR A 239 10.24 4.61 -18.44
CA THR A 239 11.49 4.56 -19.22
C THR A 239 12.31 5.82 -18.98
N GLY A 240 13.51 5.67 -18.41
CA GLY A 240 14.38 6.80 -18.09
C GLY A 240 15.65 6.38 -17.33
N THR A 241 16.49 7.37 -17.04
CA THR A 241 17.68 7.21 -16.21
C THR A 241 17.26 6.80 -14.79
N GLY A 242 17.86 5.74 -14.24
CA GLY A 242 17.55 5.24 -12.90
C GLY A 242 16.30 4.34 -12.81
N THR A 243 15.41 4.34 -13.81
CA THR A 243 14.25 3.43 -13.88
C THR A 243 14.53 2.17 -14.69
N THR A 244 15.67 2.12 -15.37
CA THR A 244 16.15 0.88 -16.01
C THR A 244 16.87 0.08 -14.95
N THR A 245 16.13 -0.82 -14.31
CA THR A 245 16.71 -1.91 -13.54
C THR A 245 17.75 -2.61 -14.41
N ARG A 246 19.03 -2.67 -13.96
CA ARG A 246 19.99 -3.64 -14.50
C ARG A 246 19.60 -5.01 -13.98
N TYR A 247 18.44 -5.48 -14.43
CA TYR A 247 18.14 -6.89 -14.44
C TYR A 247 18.49 -7.40 -15.83
N ASP A 248 19.75 -7.77 -16.00
CA ASP A 248 20.28 -8.31 -17.27
C ASP A 248 19.99 -9.81 -17.45
N GLY A 249 19.24 -10.42 -16.51
CA GLY A 249 18.98 -11.85 -16.47
C GLY A 249 20.22 -12.71 -16.17
N ALA A 250 21.38 -12.12 -15.87
CA ALA A 250 22.61 -12.88 -15.58
C ALA A 250 22.65 -13.43 -14.15
N LEU A 251 21.85 -12.87 -13.23
CA LEU A 251 21.65 -13.42 -11.89
C LEU A 251 20.48 -14.40 -11.91
N SER A 252 20.79 -15.69 -11.76
CA SER A 252 19.91 -16.82 -12.05
C SER A 252 18.80 -17.12 -11.02
N ARG A 253 18.32 -16.12 -10.28
CA ARG A 253 17.42 -16.34 -9.12
C ARG A 253 16.16 -15.47 -9.07
N VAL A 254 15.49 -15.20 -10.18
CA VAL A 254 14.23 -14.44 -10.14
C VAL A 254 12.98 -15.30 -10.28
N PHE A 255 13.07 -16.52 -10.80
CA PHE A 255 11.92 -17.43 -10.79
C PHE A 255 12.42 -18.86 -10.68
N ILE A 256 12.08 -19.55 -9.58
CA ILE A 256 12.14 -21.00 -9.51
C ILE A 256 10.71 -21.51 -9.61
N ARG A 257 10.40 -22.27 -10.67
CA ARG A 257 9.14 -23.03 -10.69
C ARG A 257 9.32 -24.27 -9.81
N PRO A 258 8.43 -24.54 -8.84
CA PRO A 258 8.64 -25.58 -7.82
C PRO A 258 8.73 -27.01 -8.37
N PHE A 259 8.41 -27.23 -9.66
CA PHE A 259 8.46 -28.54 -10.31
C PHE A 259 9.45 -28.61 -11.48
N ASP A 260 10.19 -27.55 -11.77
CA ASP A 260 11.20 -27.53 -12.82
C ASP A 260 12.47 -26.84 -12.33
N PHE A 261 13.30 -27.61 -11.62
CA PHE A 261 14.59 -27.14 -11.08
C PHE A 261 15.63 -26.85 -12.16
N ALA A 262 15.31 -27.07 -13.44
CA ALA A 262 16.27 -26.99 -14.53
C ALA A 262 16.33 -25.62 -15.23
N ALA A 263 15.34 -24.75 -15.07
CA ALA A 263 15.25 -23.51 -15.84
C ALA A 263 14.97 -22.28 -14.97
N THR A 264 15.99 -21.43 -14.82
CA THR A 264 15.79 -20.03 -14.42
C THR A 264 14.94 -19.32 -15.48
N VAL A 265 13.81 -18.73 -15.10
CA VAL A 265 13.10 -17.78 -15.97
C VAL A 265 13.67 -16.38 -15.75
N SER A 266 14.06 -15.70 -16.82
CA SER A 266 14.44 -14.29 -16.75
C SER A 266 13.17 -13.44 -16.60
N ALA A 267 13.16 -12.47 -15.69
CA ALA A 267 12.11 -11.45 -15.66
C ALA A 267 11.95 -10.82 -17.06
N PRO A 268 10.73 -10.70 -17.60
CA PRO A 268 10.51 -10.14 -18.91
C PRO A 268 10.89 -8.65 -18.90
N ASN A 269 12.00 -8.31 -19.56
CA ASN A 269 12.28 -6.90 -19.86
C ASN A 269 11.13 -6.36 -20.72
N GLY A 270 10.45 -5.32 -20.23
CA GLY A 270 9.36 -4.65 -20.96
C GLY A 270 7.96 -4.80 -20.35
N LEU A 271 7.82 -5.34 -19.14
CA LEU A 271 6.58 -5.31 -18.34
C LEU A 271 6.67 -4.31 -17.18
N ARG A 272 5.51 -4.00 -16.56
CA ARG A 272 5.36 -3.06 -15.44
C ARG A 272 6.27 -3.46 -14.28
N GLN A 273 7.06 -2.52 -13.79
CA GLN A 273 7.99 -2.73 -12.67
C GLN A 273 7.44 -2.08 -11.40
N VAL A 274 7.48 -2.77 -10.26
CA VAL A 274 7.05 -2.26 -8.94
C VAL A 274 8.23 -2.23 -7.96
N PRO A 275 8.23 -1.34 -6.96
CA PRO A 275 7.28 -0.23 -6.74
C PRO A 275 7.65 1.04 -7.53
N ASP A 276 6.76 2.04 -7.54
CA ASP A 276 7.00 3.34 -8.16
C ASP A 276 7.67 4.34 -7.19
N VAL A 277 7.26 4.29 -5.92
CA VAL A 277 7.81 5.08 -4.81
C VAL A 277 7.96 4.20 -3.57
N ALA A 278 8.60 4.68 -2.51
CA ALA A 278 8.67 3.94 -1.24
C ALA A 278 8.62 4.89 -0.04
N ALA A 279 8.10 4.40 1.08
CA ALA A 279 8.01 5.11 2.36
C ALA A 279 8.38 4.19 3.53
N ALA A 280 8.36 4.69 4.76
CA ALA A 280 8.68 3.92 5.95
C ALA A 280 7.66 2.79 6.12
N ALA A 281 8.15 1.55 6.27
CA ALA A 281 7.31 0.36 6.44
C ALA A 281 7.93 -0.71 7.37
N PHE A 282 9.17 -0.49 7.83
CA PHE A 282 9.75 -1.35 8.87
C PHE A 282 8.86 -1.33 10.12
N PRO A 283 8.64 -2.45 10.83
CA PRO A 283 7.65 -2.57 11.91
C PRO A 283 8.08 -1.81 13.18
N ASN A 284 8.02 -0.49 13.10
CA ASN A 284 8.45 0.44 14.12
C ASN A 284 7.66 1.75 14.10
N ILE A 285 6.61 1.87 13.29
CA ILE A 285 5.74 3.05 13.25
C ILE A 285 4.74 2.96 14.39
N ALA A 286 4.64 4.01 15.19
CA ALA A 286 3.73 4.05 16.32
C ALA A 286 2.29 4.26 15.88
N ILE A 287 1.42 3.31 16.22
CA ILE A 287 -0.04 3.36 16.07
C ILE A 287 -0.70 3.08 17.43
N TYR A 288 -1.95 3.49 17.61
CA TYR A 288 -2.72 3.25 18.82
C TYR A 288 -3.81 2.21 18.56
N TYR A 289 -3.60 0.98 19.05
CA TYR A 289 -4.48 -0.13 18.73
C TYR A 289 -4.85 -0.91 19.98
N LYS A 290 -6.15 -1.21 20.14
CA LYS A 290 -6.70 -1.94 21.30
C LYS A 290 -6.31 -1.28 22.64
N GLY A 291 -6.39 0.05 22.72
CA GLY A 291 -6.13 0.80 23.93
C GLY A 291 -4.65 0.96 24.31
N ALA A 292 -3.70 0.68 23.40
CA ALA A 292 -2.27 0.82 23.67
C ALA A 292 -1.48 1.30 22.45
N TRP A 293 -0.36 1.97 22.70
CA TRP A 293 0.64 2.23 21.67
C TRP A 293 1.35 0.93 21.29
N VAL A 294 1.32 0.60 20.00
CA VAL A 294 2.03 -0.53 19.42
C VAL A 294 2.89 -0.07 18.24
N ALA A 295 3.81 -0.92 17.81
CA ALA A 295 4.43 -0.77 16.51
C ALA A 295 3.54 -1.47 15.47
N SER A 296 3.29 -0.80 14.36
CA SER A 296 2.73 -1.39 13.13
C SER A 296 3.49 -2.65 12.73
#